data_AF-A0A948FAM8-F1
#
_entry.id   AF-A0A948FAM8-F1
#
_cell.length_a   1.000
_cell.length_b   1.000
_cell.length_c   1.000
_cell.angle_alpha   90.00
_cell.angle_beta   90.00
_cell.angle_gamma   90.00
#
_symmetry.space_group_name_H-M   'P 1'
#
loop_
_entity.id
_entity.type
_entity.pdbx_description
1 polymer ?
#
loop_
_entity_poly.entity_id
_entity_poly.type
_entity_poly.pdbx_seq_one_letter_code
_entity_poly.pdbx_strand_id
1 'polypeptide(L)' 'MKDDHAGPRKEKPDPDRMAILRSLPIEVKQQITGEEAQAFLYNEPLPDSLLEKLKDYLVEDKDRAP' A
#
# COMPACT_ATOMS: atom_id res chain seq x y z
N MET A 1 -23.76 -6.26 -4.96
CA MET A 1 -22.43 -6.22 -4.30
C MET A 1 -21.45 -5.66 -5.29
N LYS A 2 -20.60 -4.73 -4.82
CA LYS A 2 -19.57 -3.95 -5.54
C LYS A 2 -20.07 -2.60 -6.08
N ASP A 3 -20.49 -1.74 -5.17
CA ASP A 3 -20.50 -0.30 -5.39
C ASP A 3 -19.08 0.20 -5.10
N ASP A 4 -18.26 0.44 -6.13
CA ASP A 4 -16.99 1.17 -5.94
C ASP A 4 -16.73 2.07 -7.15
N HIS A 5 -17.61 3.05 -7.30
CA HIS A 5 -17.24 4.29 -7.96
C HIS A 5 -16.42 5.11 -6.96
N ALA A 6 -15.11 5.20 -7.20
CA ALA A 6 -14.19 6.08 -6.49
C ALA A 6 -14.61 7.56 -6.68
N GLY A 7 -15.60 7.98 -5.89
CA GLY A 7 -15.87 9.39 -5.63
C GLY A 7 -14.70 10.01 -4.84
N PRO A 8 -14.61 11.34 -4.77
CA PRO A 8 -13.55 12.01 -4.01
C PRO A 8 -13.63 11.58 -2.54
N ARG A 9 -12.69 10.73 -2.11
CA ARG A 9 -12.59 10.29 -0.71
C ARG A 9 -12.40 11.53 0.15
N LYS A 10 -13.31 11.73 1.10
CA LYS A 10 -13.26 12.85 2.06
C LYS A 10 -12.16 12.69 3.10
N GLU A 11 -11.66 11.47 3.25
CA GLU A 11 -10.58 11.17 4.19
C GLU A 11 -9.24 11.59 3.62
N LYS A 12 -8.32 11.98 4.50
CA LYS A 12 -6.96 12.30 4.08
C LYS A 12 -6.17 10.99 4.00
N PRO A 13 -5.27 10.84 3.02
CA PRO A 13 -4.35 9.72 3.01
C PRO A 13 -3.51 9.77 4.29
N ASP A 14 -3.25 8.59 4.84
CA ASP A 14 -2.42 8.42 6.00
C ASP A 14 -0.99 8.90 5.68
N PRO A 15 -0.45 9.88 6.41
CA PRO A 15 0.85 10.47 6.11
C PRO A 15 2.00 9.48 6.26
N ASP A 16 1.90 8.52 7.19
CA ASP A 16 2.94 7.52 7.43
C ASP A 16 2.95 6.52 6.28
N ARG A 17 1.78 6.08 5.84
CA ARG A 17 1.66 5.24 4.63
C ARG A 17 2.10 5.97 3.37
N MET A 18 1.82 7.26 3.27
CA MET A 18 2.30 8.06 2.15
C MET A 18 3.83 8.13 2.13
N ALA A 19 4.48 8.24 3.28
CA ALA A 19 5.93 8.18 3.39
C ALA A 19 6.46 6.81 2.95
N ILE A 20 5.84 5.72 3.40
CA ILE A 20 6.21 4.35 3.02
C ILE A 20 6.07 4.15 1.50
N LEU A 21 4.92 4.51 0.91
CA LEU A 21 4.69 4.35 -0.52
C LEU A 21 5.72 5.15 -1.34
N ARG A 22 6.15 6.32 -0.85
CA ARG A 22 7.19 7.12 -1.50
C ARG A 22 8.59 6.54 -1.32
N SER A 23 8.87 5.90 -0.18
CA SER A 23 10.16 5.25 0.09
C SER A 23 10.36 3.94 -0.67
N LEU A 24 9.28 3.34 -1.21
CA LEU A 24 9.39 2.15 -2.04
C LEU A 24 10.30 2.38 -3.27
N PRO A 25 11.05 1.36 -3.73
CA PRO A 25 11.81 1.42 -4.97
C PRO A 25 10.93 1.69 -6.19
N ILE A 26 11.54 2.24 -7.24
CA ILE A 26 10.80 2.63 -8.44
C ILE A 26 10.15 1.43 -9.14
N GLU A 27 10.82 0.28 -9.11
CA GLU A 27 10.37 -0.99 -9.67
C GLU A 27 9.08 -1.48 -9.02
N VAL A 28 8.95 -1.28 -7.70
CA VAL A 28 7.73 -1.62 -6.95
C VAL A 28 6.62 -0.63 -7.26
N LYS A 29 6.94 0.66 -7.23
CA LYS A 29 5.96 1.73 -7.52
C LYS A 29 5.36 1.60 -8.91
N GLN A 30 6.12 1.12 -9.89
CA GLN A 30 5.61 0.85 -11.24
C GLN A 30 4.69 -0.36 -11.32
N GLN A 31 4.79 -1.30 -10.37
CA GLN A 31 3.92 -2.48 -10.29
C GLN A 31 2.64 -2.23 -9.49
N ILE A 32 2.64 -1.22 -8.61
CA ILE A 32 1.48 -0.84 -7.80
C ILE A 32 0.47 -0.08 -8.68
N THR A 33 -0.78 -0.52 -8.68
CA THR A 33 -1.86 0.18 -9.40
C THR A 33 -2.38 1.38 -8.60
N GLY A 34 -3.09 2.29 -9.27
CA GLY A 34 -3.74 3.41 -8.58
C GLY A 34 -4.71 2.95 -7.48
N GLU A 35 -5.46 1.88 -7.73
CA GLU A 35 -6.38 1.27 -6.75
C GLU A 35 -5.63 0.71 -5.54
N GLU A 36 -4.52 0.00 -5.75
CA GLU A 36 -3.69 -0.55 -4.69
C GLU A 36 -3.02 0.57 -3.86
N ALA A 37 -2.50 1.61 -4.52
CA ALA A 37 -1.93 2.78 -3.86
C ALA A 37 -2.99 3.50 -3.02
N GLN A 38 -4.21 3.64 -3.53
CA GLN A 38 -5.32 4.20 -2.78
C GLN A 38 -5.69 3.30 -1.59
N ALA A 39 -5.87 2.00 -1.79
CA ALA A 39 -6.18 1.10 -0.68
C ALA A 39 -5.11 1.18 0.43
N PHE A 40 -3.84 1.25 0.03
CA PHE A 40 -2.74 1.46 0.94
C PHE A 40 -2.88 2.78 1.69
N LEU A 41 -2.96 3.92 1.00
CA LEU A 41 -2.98 5.26 1.60
C LEU A 41 -4.18 5.49 2.54
N TYR A 42 -5.30 4.83 2.31
CA TYR A 42 -6.55 5.06 3.05
C TYR A 42 -6.83 4.01 4.13
N ASN A 43 -5.84 3.20 4.54
CA ASN A 43 -6.03 2.11 5.51
C ASN A 43 -7.15 1.13 5.12
N GLU A 44 -7.41 0.97 3.83
CA GLU A 44 -8.39 0.01 3.34
C GLU A 44 -7.80 -1.41 3.36
N PRO A 45 -8.64 -2.45 3.23
CA PRO A 45 -8.17 -3.82 3.04
C PRO A 45 -7.19 -3.90 1.86
N LEU A 46 -5.96 -4.32 2.15
CA LEU A 46 -4.94 -4.47 1.12
C LEU A 46 -5.27 -5.70 0.28
N PRO A 47 -5.35 -5.56 -1.06
CA PRO A 47 -5.58 -6.72 -1.92
C PRO A 47 -4.37 -7.65 -1.89
N ASP A 48 -4.60 -8.95 -2.04
CA ASP A 48 -3.54 -9.97 -2.03
C ASP A 48 -2.47 -9.67 -3.09
N SER A 49 -2.86 -9.10 -4.25
CA SER A 49 -1.94 -8.69 -5.31
C SER A 49 -0.93 -7.62 -4.85
N LEU A 50 -1.34 -6.71 -3.97
CA LEU A 50 -0.46 -5.70 -3.41
C LEU A 50 0.49 -6.30 -2.38
N LEU A 51 -0.03 -7.16 -1.49
CA LEU A 51 0.78 -7.87 -0.51
C LEU A 51 1.86 -8.73 -1.19
N GLU A 52 1.50 -9.43 -2.26
CA GLU A 52 2.44 -10.23 -3.06
C GLU A 52 3.57 -9.39 -3.68
N LYS A 53 3.31 -8.13 -4.06
CA LYS A 53 4.33 -7.21 -4.59
C LYS A 53 5.22 -6.64 -3.49
N LEU A 54 4.64 -6.42 -2.31
CA LEU A 54 5.33 -5.84 -1.16
C LEU A 54 6.05 -6.88 -0.31
N LYS A 55 5.76 -8.19 -0.43
CA LYS A 55 6.33 -9.24 0.42
C LYS A 55 7.85 -9.25 0.46
N ASP A 56 8.50 -8.90 -0.65
CA ASP A 56 9.96 -8.84 -0.75
C ASP A 56 10.55 -7.58 -0.08
N TYR A 57 9.69 -6.60 0.26
CA TYR A 57 10.04 -5.30 0.84
C TYR A 57 9.50 -5.11 2.27
N LEU A 58 8.50 -5.89 2.65
CA LEU A 58 8.07 -6.04 4.02
C LEU A 58 9.18 -6.82 4.73
N VAL A 59 10.15 -6.08 5.26
CA VAL A 59 11.13 -6.64 6.20
C VAL A 59 10.31 -7.09 7.40
N GLU A 60 10.00 -8.39 7.47
CA GLU A 60 9.69 -8.99 8.75
C GLU A 60 10.89 -8.65 9.63
N ASP A 61 10.66 -7.99 10.75
CA ASP A 61 11.65 -7.64 11.77
C ASP A 61 12.15 -8.94 12.45
N LYS A 62 12.72 -9.84 11.64
CA LYS A 62 13.22 -11.16 11.99
C LYS A 62 14.71 -11.13 12.35
N ASP A 63 15.34 -9.96 12.26
CA ASP A 63 16.71 -9.71 12.70
C ASP A 63 16.80 -9.06 14.09
N ARG A 64 15.73 -9.10 14.89
CA ARG A 64 15.90 -9.03 16.34
C ARG A 64 16.40 -10.38 16.87
N ALA A 65 17.68 -10.65 16.62
CA ALA A 65 18.45 -11.62 17.39
C ALA A 65 18.34 -11.27 18.91
N PRO A 66 18.35 -12.27 19.79
CA PRO A 66 17.88 -12.18 21.19
C PRO A 66 18.62 -11.17 22.08
#